data_AF-A0A1X6NZ44-F1
#
_entry.id   AF-A0A1X6NZ44-F1
#
_cell.length_a   1.000
_cell.length_b   1.000
_cell.length_c   1.000
_cell.angle_alpha   90.00
_cell.angle_beta   90.00
_cell.angle_gamma   90.00
#
_symmetry.space_group_name_H-M   'P 1'
#
loop_
_entity.id
_entity.type
_entity.pdbx_description
1 polymer ?
#
loop_
_entity_poly.entity_id
_entity_poly.type
_entity_poly.pdbx_seq_one_letter_code
_entity_poly.pdbx_strand_id
1 'polypeptide(L)'
;MRWGGAERLRAEGVSVVFTSPFLRTVQTAHAVADVLDVPLVIEDGLGEWLNASWFGDKTPRWRPASALVADYPRLALRPPAPYTGAHAASFPESRAQLYTRAGRAARHIAAWAAAADAGSVVCIGHGISCEAGVFGLDAATKMKLITYCSLSVLTPDAPPTPAATPTYTATTIADASFLTHPEGRAAARYAPPPLPGAADAPTPPASTGEGDFVVVAEADIRAAAGDADAVAL
;
A
#
# COMPACT_ATOMS: atom_id res chain seq x y z
N MET A 1 -1.25 6.85 -18.78
CA MET A 1 0.12 6.45 -18.38
C MET A 1 0.13 4.95 -18.16
N ARG A 2 0.98 4.18 -18.84
CA ARG A 2 1.14 2.74 -18.52
C ARG A 2 2.22 2.62 -17.45
N TRP A 3 1.84 2.19 -16.24
CA TRP A 3 2.79 2.01 -15.14
C TRP A 3 3.56 0.70 -15.36
N GLY A 4 4.90 0.77 -15.51
CA GLY A 4 5.74 -0.40 -15.76
C GLY A 4 5.69 -1.46 -14.65
N GLY A 5 5.33 -1.08 -13.43
CA GLY A 5 5.14 -2.03 -12.34
C GLY A 5 3.86 -2.86 -12.45
N ALA A 6 2.86 -2.43 -13.22
CA ALA A 6 1.62 -3.18 -13.36
C ALA A 6 1.88 -4.51 -14.10
N GLU A 7 2.80 -4.47 -15.06
CA GLU A 7 3.30 -5.65 -15.77
C GLU A 7 4.02 -6.62 -14.84
N ARG A 8 4.84 -6.10 -13.92
CA ARG A 8 5.54 -6.91 -12.92
C ARG A 8 4.54 -7.68 -12.04
N LEU A 9 3.38 -7.10 -11.73
CA LEU A 9 2.37 -7.72 -10.87
C LEU A 9 1.56 -8.84 -11.55
N ARG A 10 1.63 -9.01 -12.88
CA ARG A 10 0.91 -10.10 -13.56
C ARG A 10 1.30 -11.49 -13.10
N ALA A 11 2.55 -11.64 -12.67
CA ALA A 11 3.07 -12.90 -12.16
C ALA A 11 2.60 -13.25 -10.74
N GLU A 12 1.97 -12.31 -10.03
CA GLU A 12 1.66 -12.43 -8.60
C GLU A 12 0.24 -12.95 -8.32
N GLY A 13 -0.56 -13.30 -9.33
CA GLY A 13 -1.90 -13.87 -9.11
C GLY A 13 -2.87 -12.95 -8.34
N VAL A 14 -2.72 -11.63 -8.51
CA VAL A 14 -3.49 -10.62 -7.78
C VAL A 14 -4.97 -10.69 -8.12
N SER A 15 -5.84 -10.70 -7.12
CA SER A 15 -7.30 -10.71 -7.30
C SER A 15 -7.99 -9.38 -7.01
N VAL A 16 -7.39 -8.56 -6.14
CA VAL A 16 -7.96 -7.29 -5.68
C VAL A 16 -6.85 -6.28 -5.40
N VAL A 17 -7.11 -5.02 -5.76
CA VAL A 17 -6.28 -3.87 -5.39
C VAL A 17 -6.96 -3.06 -4.29
N PHE A 18 -6.31 -2.88 -3.17
CA PHE A 18 -6.67 -1.91 -2.12
C PHE A 18 -5.86 -0.62 -2.32
N THR A 19 -6.50 0.53 -2.14
CA THR A 19 -5.83 1.82 -2.31
C THR A 19 -6.21 2.80 -1.21
N SER A 20 -5.25 3.63 -0.82
CA SER A 20 -5.51 4.83 -0.03
C SER A 20 -6.53 5.76 -0.73
N PRO A 21 -7.33 6.52 0.03
CA PRO A 21 -8.33 7.45 -0.51
C PRO A 21 -7.72 8.66 -1.25
N PHE A 22 -6.41 8.89 -1.19
CA PHE A 22 -5.78 10.01 -1.88
C PHE A 22 -5.80 9.84 -3.40
N LEU A 23 -6.03 10.93 -4.14
CA LEU A 23 -6.16 10.85 -5.61
C LEU A 23 -4.94 10.20 -6.27
N ARG A 24 -3.73 10.51 -5.79
CA ARG A 24 -2.48 9.95 -6.33
C ARG A 24 -2.38 8.42 -6.17
N THR A 25 -2.83 7.86 -5.05
CA THR A 25 -2.90 6.41 -4.84
C THR A 25 -4.02 5.79 -5.66
N VAL A 26 -5.19 6.44 -5.77
CA VAL A 26 -6.29 5.98 -6.63
C VAL A 26 -5.86 5.89 -8.09
N GLN A 27 -5.11 6.88 -8.59
CA GLN A 27 -4.58 6.90 -9.96
C GLN A 27 -3.58 5.77 -10.21
N THR A 28 -2.62 5.56 -9.30
CA THR A 28 -1.69 4.42 -9.38
C THR A 28 -2.47 3.10 -9.36
N ALA A 29 -3.44 2.98 -8.47
CA ALA A 29 -4.22 1.76 -8.30
C ALA A 29 -5.15 1.47 -9.49
N HIS A 30 -5.71 2.50 -10.11
CA HIS A 30 -6.46 2.36 -11.35
C HIS A 30 -5.59 1.80 -12.47
N ALA A 31 -4.36 2.30 -12.64
CA ALA A 31 -3.43 1.80 -13.65
C ALA A 31 -3.05 0.33 -13.41
N VAL A 32 -2.91 -0.10 -12.15
CA VAL A 32 -2.70 -1.51 -11.79
C VAL A 32 -3.93 -2.35 -12.10
N ALA A 33 -5.09 -1.95 -11.59
CA ALA A 33 -6.35 -2.66 -11.72
C ALA A 33 -6.76 -2.84 -13.19
N ASP A 34 -6.46 -1.87 -14.06
CA ASP A 34 -6.75 -1.95 -15.49
C ASP A 34 -5.89 -2.98 -16.22
N VAL A 35 -4.60 -3.06 -15.87
CA VAL A 35 -3.65 -4.03 -16.46
C VAL A 35 -3.92 -5.45 -16.00
N LEU A 36 -4.32 -5.62 -14.74
CA LEU A 36 -4.59 -6.92 -14.12
C LEU A 36 -6.04 -7.38 -14.30
N ASP A 37 -6.93 -6.50 -14.76
CA ASP A 37 -8.37 -6.73 -14.90
C ASP A 37 -9.06 -7.15 -13.59
N VAL A 38 -8.75 -6.45 -12.49
CA VAL A 38 -9.22 -6.77 -11.14
C VAL A 38 -10.02 -5.60 -10.52
N PRO A 39 -10.87 -5.86 -9.52
CA PRO A 39 -11.53 -4.81 -8.75
C PRO A 39 -10.53 -3.95 -7.95
N LEU A 40 -10.92 -2.68 -7.75
CA LEU A 40 -10.20 -1.69 -6.97
C LEU A 40 -11.06 -1.25 -5.79
N VAL A 41 -10.49 -1.18 -4.59
CA VAL A 41 -11.21 -0.87 -3.34
C VAL A 41 -10.48 0.19 -2.55
N ILE A 42 -11.20 1.14 -1.95
CA ILE A 42 -10.62 2.12 -1.01
C ILE A 42 -10.46 1.49 0.37
N GLU A 43 -9.27 1.67 0.95
CA GLU A 43 -8.98 1.43 2.37
C GLU A 43 -8.36 2.68 3.02
N ASP A 44 -9.11 3.32 3.93
CA ASP A 44 -8.68 4.54 4.62
C ASP A 44 -7.41 4.32 5.48
N GLY A 45 -7.21 3.10 5.97
CA GLY A 45 -6.03 2.68 6.71
C GLY A 45 -4.72 2.79 5.94
N LEU A 46 -4.77 2.77 4.60
CA LEU A 46 -3.60 2.97 3.74
C LEU A 46 -3.25 4.45 3.54
N GLY A 47 -4.09 5.37 4.03
CA GLY A 47 -3.94 6.82 3.90
C GLY A 47 -2.65 7.38 4.50
N GLU A 48 -2.23 8.53 3.97
CA GLU A 48 -0.99 9.24 4.33
C GLU A 48 -0.90 9.57 5.82
N TRP A 49 0.32 9.84 6.30
CA TRP A 49 0.52 10.37 7.64
C TRP A 49 -0.03 11.80 7.79
N LEU A 50 -1.19 11.91 8.44
CA LEU A 50 -1.89 13.19 8.63
C LEU A 50 -1.29 14.04 9.76
N ASN A 51 0.01 14.34 9.67
CA ASN A 51 0.71 15.13 10.68
C ASN A 51 0.45 16.64 10.52
N ALA A 52 0.31 17.33 11.66
CA ALA A 52 0.07 18.78 11.66
C ALA A 52 1.22 19.57 10.99
N SER A 53 2.46 19.10 11.06
CA SER A 53 3.60 19.82 10.47
C SER A 53 3.54 19.94 8.94
N TRP A 54 2.84 19.02 8.25
CA TRP A 54 2.69 19.05 6.79
C TRP A 54 1.37 19.70 6.35
N PHE A 55 0.30 19.52 7.12
CA PHE A 55 -1.05 19.94 6.76
C PHE A 55 -1.52 21.22 7.49
N GLY A 56 -0.69 21.78 8.36
CA GLY A 56 -1.04 22.96 9.17
C GLY A 56 -2.17 22.66 10.15
N ASP A 57 -3.15 23.56 10.25
CA ASP A 57 -4.28 23.44 11.18
C ASP A 57 -5.54 22.83 10.52
N LYS A 58 -5.47 22.45 9.24
CA LYS A 58 -6.64 22.02 8.47
C LYS A 58 -6.58 20.53 8.18
N THR A 59 -7.64 19.82 8.53
CA THR A 59 -7.86 18.44 8.09
C THR A 59 -7.99 18.39 6.57
N PRO A 60 -7.22 17.54 5.88
CA PRO A 60 -7.41 17.29 4.45
C PRO A 60 -8.85 16.84 4.16
N ARG A 61 -9.41 17.32 3.05
CA ARG A 61 -10.75 16.92 2.59
C ARG A 61 -10.60 16.09 1.33
N TRP A 62 -11.08 14.86 1.40
CA TRP A 62 -11.07 13.94 0.26
C TRP A 62 -12.10 14.33 -0.77
N ARG A 63 -11.81 14.08 -2.05
CA ARG A 63 -12.87 13.98 -3.06
C ARG A 63 -13.91 12.96 -2.59
N PRO A 64 -15.23 13.25 -2.73
CA PRO A 64 -16.27 12.30 -2.39
C PRO A 64 -16.09 11.00 -3.18
N ALA A 65 -16.34 9.85 -2.54
CA ALA A 65 -16.21 8.54 -3.19
C ALA A 65 -17.04 8.45 -4.49
N SER A 66 -18.21 9.09 -4.56
CA SER A 66 -19.03 9.17 -5.78
C SER A 66 -18.33 9.88 -6.94
N ALA A 67 -17.54 10.92 -6.66
CA ALA A 67 -16.76 11.62 -7.67
C ALA A 67 -15.57 10.78 -8.15
N LEU A 68 -14.94 10.02 -7.24
CA LEU A 68 -13.88 9.08 -7.62
C LEU A 68 -14.43 7.93 -8.48
N VAL A 69 -15.60 7.38 -8.17
CA VAL A 69 -16.21 6.31 -8.99
C VAL A 69 -16.56 6.78 -10.40
N ALA A 70 -17.01 8.03 -10.56
CA ALA A 70 -17.29 8.59 -11.87
C ALA A 70 -16.03 8.66 -12.75
N ASP A 71 -14.89 8.99 -12.15
CA ASP A 71 -13.61 9.11 -12.86
C ASP A 71 -12.89 7.75 -13.00
N TYR A 72 -13.16 6.79 -12.10
CA TYR A 72 -12.51 5.48 -12.02
C TYR A 72 -13.54 4.35 -11.90
N PRO A 73 -14.11 3.85 -13.02
CA PRO A 73 -15.25 2.92 -13.00
C PRO A 73 -14.99 1.55 -12.35
N ARG A 74 -13.73 1.12 -12.23
CA ARG A 74 -13.34 -0.13 -11.51
C ARG A 74 -13.35 0.02 -9.99
N LEU A 75 -13.48 1.25 -9.49
CA LEU A 75 -13.51 1.55 -8.06
C LEU A 75 -14.82 1.04 -7.44
N ALA A 76 -14.71 -0.03 -6.66
CA ALA A 76 -15.78 -0.49 -5.82
C ALA A 76 -15.93 0.43 -4.60
N LEU A 77 -17.15 0.91 -4.37
CA LEU A 77 -17.48 1.76 -3.22
C LEU A 77 -17.34 1.05 -1.88
N ARG A 78 -17.30 -0.28 -1.90
CA ARG A 78 -17.10 -1.09 -0.71
C ARG A 78 -16.22 -2.29 -1.04
N PRO A 79 -15.35 -2.70 -0.11
CA PRO A 79 -14.67 -3.99 -0.17
C PRO A 79 -15.70 -5.15 -0.19
N PRO A 80 -15.30 -6.34 -0.68
CA PRO A 80 -16.12 -7.53 -0.60
C PRO A 80 -16.45 -7.88 0.85
N ALA A 81 -17.70 -8.24 1.14
CA ALA A 81 -18.04 -8.81 2.44
C ALA A 81 -17.26 -10.12 2.66
N PRO A 82 -16.74 -10.40 3.88
CA PRO A 82 -16.99 -9.73 5.15
C PRO A 82 -15.91 -8.71 5.59
N TYR A 83 -15.41 -7.85 4.71
CA TYR A 83 -14.44 -6.83 5.11
C TYR A 83 -15.06 -5.67 5.92
N THR A 84 -14.50 -5.37 7.09
CA THR A 84 -14.90 -4.23 7.94
C THR A 84 -13.68 -3.35 8.30
N GLY A 85 -13.05 -2.73 7.30
CA GLY A 85 -11.84 -1.90 7.47
C GLY A 85 -12.12 -0.40 7.48
N ALA A 86 -12.90 0.10 8.43
CA ALA A 86 -12.89 1.54 8.68
C ALA A 86 -11.67 1.90 9.55
N HIS A 87 -10.49 2.02 8.93
CA HIS A 87 -9.26 2.45 9.60
C HIS A 87 -8.93 3.90 9.28
N ALA A 88 -9.88 4.80 9.49
CA ALA A 88 -9.69 6.22 9.22
C ALA A 88 -8.64 6.84 10.14
N ALA A 89 -7.82 7.72 9.57
CA ALA A 89 -6.88 8.55 10.33
C ALA A 89 -7.62 9.63 11.12
N SER A 90 -7.11 9.93 12.31
CA SER A 90 -7.51 11.12 13.08
C SER A 90 -6.51 12.23 12.83
N PHE A 91 -6.98 13.44 12.51
CA PHE A 91 -6.10 14.60 12.36
C PHE A 91 -6.07 15.46 13.64
N PRO A 92 -4.88 15.86 14.13
CA PRO A 92 -3.56 15.46 13.67
C PRO A 92 -3.20 14.04 14.12
N GLU A 93 -2.40 13.37 13.31
CA GLU A 93 -1.94 12.02 13.56
C GLU A 93 -0.47 12.01 14.01
N SER A 94 -0.18 11.34 15.13
CA SER A 94 1.20 11.02 15.52
C SER A 94 1.73 9.84 14.72
N ARG A 95 3.06 9.72 14.60
CA ARG A 95 3.68 8.58 13.91
C ARG A 95 3.29 7.23 14.51
N ALA A 96 3.16 7.12 15.83
CA ALA A 96 2.73 5.88 16.48
C ALA A 96 1.28 5.49 16.12
N GLN A 97 0.38 6.48 16.02
CA GLN A 97 -1.00 6.26 15.56
C GLN A 97 -1.03 5.79 14.11
N LEU A 98 -0.25 6.41 13.23
CA LEU A 98 -0.09 5.95 11.84
C LEU A 98 0.36 4.49 11.77
N TYR A 99 1.44 4.11 12.48
CA TYR A 99 1.96 2.74 12.43
C TYR A 99 0.91 1.74 12.94
N THR A 100 0.20 2.10 13.99
CA THR A 100 -0.89 1.30 14.54
C THR A 100 -2.02 1.13 13.51
N ARG A 101 -2.45 2.21 12.87
CA ARG A 101 -3.55 2.26 11.91
C ARG A 101 -3.22 1.49 10.63
N ALA A 102 -2.13 1.84 9.97
CA ALA A 102 -1.73 1.23 8.70
C ALA A 102 -1.33 -0.24 8.89
N GLY A 103 -0.63 -0.58 9.98
CA GLY A 103 -0.32 -1.98 10.29
C GLY A 103 -1.57 -2.81 10.61
N ARG A 104 -2.58 -2.22 11.27
CA ARG A 104 -3.88 -2.88 11.49
C ARG A 104 -4.63 -3.10 10.17
N ALA A 105 -4.63 -2.11 9.28
CA ALA A 105 -5.25 -2.23 7.97
C ALA A 105 -4.61 -3.35 7.14
N ALA A 106 -3.28 -3.43 7.10
CA ALA A 106 -2.57 -4.51 6.42
C ALA A 106 -2.95 -5.91 6.97
N ARG A 107 -2.97 -6.07 8.30
CA ARG A 107 -3.42 -7.33 8.94
C ARG A 107 -4.87 -7.69 8.61
N HIS A 108 -5.77 -6.70 8.60
CA HIS A 108 -7.18 -6.94 8.28
C HIS A 108 -7.37 -7.32 6.80
N ILE A 109 -6.63 -6.69 5.88
CA ILE A 109 -6.65 -7.06 4.46
C ILE A 109 -6.09 -8.49 4.28
N ALA A 110 -4.98 -8.82 4.90
CA ALA A 110 -4.40 -10.15 4.83
C ALA A 110 -5.34 -11.23 5.40
N ALA A 111 -5.96 -10.98 6.55
CA ALA A 111 -6.96 -11.87 7.14
C ALA A 111 -8.20 -12.03 6.24
N TRP A 112 -8.66 -10.94 5.63
CA TRP A 112 -9.74 -11.00 4.65
C TRP A 112 -9.34 -11.82 3.42
N ALA A 113 -8.15 -11.62 2.87
CA ALA A 113 -7.68 -12.35 1.70
C ALA A 113 -7.62 -13.86 1.96
N ALA A 114 -7.12 -14.27 3.13
CA ALA A 114 -7.11 -15.66 3.57
C ALA A 114 -8.52 -16.23 3.77
N ALA A 115 -9.43 -15.47 4.39
CA ALA A 115 -10.80 -15.92 4.62
C ALA A 115 -11.65 -16.01 3.35
N ALA A 116 -11.38 -15.13 2.38
CA ALA A 116 -12.08 -15.06 1.10
C ALA A 116 -11.47 -15.97 0.03
N ASP A 117 -10.37 -16.67 0.34
CA ASP A 117 -9.58 -17.43 -0.63
C ASP A 117 -9.22 -16.57 -1.87
N ALA A 118 -8.82 -15.33 -1.61
CA ALA A 118 -8.64 -14.31 -2.64
C ALA A 118 -7.30 -14.44 -3.37
N GLY A 119 -6.47 -15.45 -3.10
CA GLY A 119 -5.08 -15.46 -3.58
C GLY A 119 -4.31 -14.22 -3.12
N SER A 120 -3.53 -13.62 -4.01
CA SER A 120 -2.68 -12.47 -3.68
C SER A 120 -3.43 -11.14 -3.76
N VAL A 121 -3.00 -10.16 -2.97
CA VAL A 121 -3.60 -8.82 -2.92
C VAL A 121 -2.53 -7.74 -3.06
N VAL A 122 -2.91 -6.61 -3.66
CA VAL A 122 -2.05 -5.43 -3.78
C VAL A 122 -2.62 -4.30 -2.94
N CYS A 123 -1.79 -3.68 -2.11
CA CYS A 123 -2.11 -2.51 -1.31
C CYS A 123 -1.29 -1.32 -1.79
N ILE A 124 -1.96 -0.23 -2.17
CA ILE A 124 -1.31 1.00 -2.65
C ILE A 124 -1.48 2.11 -1.62
N GLY A 125 -0.37 2.64 -1.14
CA GLY A 125 -0.34 3.67 -0.12
C GLY A 125 0.82 4.65 -0.29
N HIS A 126 1.18 5.29 0.81
CA HIS A 126 2.24 6.29 0.87
C HIS A 126 3.50 5.72 1.48
N GLY A 127 4.66 6.34 1.30
CA GLY A 127 5.93 5.79 1.78
C GLY A 127 5.88 5.29 3.23
N ILE A 128 5.47 6.14 4.16
CA ILE A 128 5.41 5.79 5.59
C ILE A 128 4.25 4.84 5.94
N SER A 129 3.13 4.92 5.22
CA SER A 129 2.00 3.99 5.41
C SER A 129 2.33 2.59 4.87
N CYS A 130 3.11 2.51 3.78
CA CYS A 130 3.62 1.26 3.22
C CYS A 130 4.62 0.62 4.19
N GLU A 131 5.54 1.41 4.75
CA GLU A 131 6.46 0.96 5.80
C GLU A 131 5.70 0.38 7.00
N ALA A 132 4.71 1.12 7.51
CA ALA A 132 3.86 0.67 8.60
C ALA A 132 3.04 -0.59 8.27
N GLY A 133 2.57 -0.72 7.03
CA GLY A 133 1.86 -1.90 6.55
C GLY A 133 2.76 -3.15 6.55
N VAL A 134 3.99 -3.01 6.06
CA VAL A 134 5.01 -4.08 6.09
C VAL A 134 5.27 -4.49 7.54
N PHE A 135 5.57 -3.54 8.44
CA PHE A 135 5.78 -3.84 9.87
C PHE A 135 4.56 -4.43 10.56
N GLY A 136 3.36 -4.12 10.08
CA GLY A 136 2.12 -4.67 10.60
C GLY A 136 2.01 -6.19 10.42
N LEU A 137 2.67 -6.73 9.39
CA LEU A 137 2.67 -8.14 9.00
C LEU A 137 3.98 -8.84 9.35
N ASP A 138 5.12 -8.16 9.19
CA ASP A 138 6.46 -8.63 9.54
C ASP A 138 7.23 -7.55 10.31
N ALA A 139 7.15 -7.61 11.63
CA ALA A 139 7.83 -6.65 12.52
C ALA A 139 9.36 -6.75 12.49
N ALA A 140 9.92 -7.87 12.00
CA ALA A 140 11.37 -8.11 11.96
C ALA A 140 12.02 -7.57 10.69
N THR A 141 11.22 -7.12 9.71
CA THR A 141 11.72 -6.61 8.44
C THR A 141 12.73 -5.47 8.62
N LYS A 142 13.88 -5.59 7.95
CA LYS A 142 14.85 -4.50 7.77
C LYS A 142 14.44 -3.65 6.58
N MET A 143 13.78 -2.53 6.85
CA MET A 143 13.25 -1.65 5.81
C MET A 143 14.36 -0.97 4.99
N LYS A 144 14.13 -0.90 3.67
CA LYS A 144 14.84 0.02 2.78
C LYS A 144 14.03 1.30 2.63
N LEU A 145 14.69 2.34 2.12
CA LEU A 145 14.00 3.54 1.68
C LEU A 145 12.89 3.17 0.67
N ILE A 146 11.66 3.54 0.99
CA ILE A 146 10.52 3.41 0.07
C ILE A 146 10.51 4.63 -0.84
N THR A 147 10.67 4.39 -2.14
CA THR A 147 10.63 5.38 -3.21
C THR A 147 9.32 5.28 -3.99
N TYR A 148 9.04 6.27 -4.86
CA TYR A 148 7.85 6.22 -5.69
C TYR A 148 7.76 4.93 -6.51
N CYS A 149 6.57 4.35 -6.51
CA CYS A 149 6.27 3.12 -7.24
C CYS A 149 7.16 1.92 -6.91
N SER A 150 7.91 1.95 -5.81
CA SER A 150 8.58 0.75 -5.35
C SER A 150 7.54 -0.22 -4.76
N LEU A 151 7.86 -1.51 -4.80
CA LEU A 151 7.02 -2.56 -4.23
C LEU A 151 7.77 -3.36 -3.18
N SER A 152 7.04 -3.80 -2.18
CA SER A 152 7.44 -4.83 -1.24
C SER A 152 6.50 -6.02 -1.39
N VAL A 153 7.05 -7.23 -1.29
CA VAL A 153 6.28 -8.49 -1.32
C VAL A 153 6.48 -9.18 0.01
N LEU A 154 5.39 -9.55 0.65
CA LEU A 154 5.37 -10.39 1.83
C LEU A 154 4.67 -11.70 1.49
N THR A 155 5.33 -12.81 1.77
CA THR A 155 4.84 -14.15 1.48
C THR A 155 4.39 -14.81 2.78
N PRO A 156 3.22 -15.48 2.80
CA PRO A 156 2.76 -16.14 4.00
C PRO A 156 3.69 -17.31 4.36
N ASP A 157 4.00 -17.49 5.63
CA ASP A 157 4.95 -18.53 6.08
C ASP A 157 4.41 -19.95 5.90
N ALA A 158 3.09 -20.07 5.78
CA ALA A 158 2.37 -21.28 5.45
C ALA A 158 1.19 -20.93 4.54
N PRO A 159 0.66 -21.87 3.75
CA PRO A 159 -0.53 -21.64 2.93
C PRO A 159 -1.66 -21.02 3.77
N PRO A 160 -2.24 -19.88 3.34
CA PRO A 160 -3.33 -19.25 4.06
C PRO A 160 -4.50 -20.23 4.24
N THR A 161 -5.13 -20.22 5.41
CA THR A 161 -6.36 -20.97 5.65
C THR A 161 -7.43 -20.05 6.20
N PRO A 162 -8.72 -20.27 5.92
CA PRO A 162 -9.79 -19.44 6.49
C PRO A 162 -9.86 -19.46 8.03
N ALA A 163 -9.22 -20.44 8.67
CA ALA A 163 -9.30 -20.66 10.12
C ALA A 163 -8.18 -19.98 10.93
N ALA A 164 -7.13 -19.47 10.28
CA ALA A 164 -5.99 -18.89 10.97
C ALA A 164 -5.48 -17.63 10.24
N THR A 165 -5.14 -16.60 11.01
CA THR A 165 -4.45 -15.43 10.47
C THR A 165 -3.05 -15.85 10.01
N PRO A 166 -2.70 -15.70 8.72
CA PRO A 166 -1.37 -16.03 8.26
C PRO A 166 -0.33 -15.09 8.89
N THR A 167 0.82 -15.67 9.23
CA THR A 167 2.05 -14.91 9.46
C THR A 167 2.75 -14.72 8.12
N TYR A 168 3.49 -13.61 8.00
CA TYR A 168 4.15 -13.24 6.75
C TYR A 168 5.61 -12.95 7.01
N THR A 169 6.42 -13.26 6.01
CA THR A 169 7.80 -12.81 5.93
C THR A 169 7.99 -11.95 4.70
N ALA A 170 8.64 -10.81 4.84
CA ALA A 170 8.95 -9.97 3.68
C ALA A 170 10.08 -10.56 2.83
N THR A 171 9.78 -10.84 1.56
CA THR A 171 10.69 -11.47 0.59
C THR A 171 11.34 -10.44 -0.33
N THR A 172 10.61 -9.35 -0.61
CA THR A 172 11.07 -8.21 -1.40
C THR A 172 10.76 -6.92 -0.66
N ILE A 173 11.74 -6.02 -0.56
CA ILE A 173 11.57 -4.73 0.13
C ILE A 173 11.93 -3.59 -0.80
N ALA A 174 10.96 -2.71 -1.03
CA ALA A 174 11.07 -1.47 -1.80
C ALA A 174 11.84 -1.65 -3.11
N ASP A 175 11.54 -2.72 -3.84
CA ASP A 175 12.09 -2.95 -5.16
C ASP A 175 11.50 -1.94 -6.15
N ALA A 176 12.38 -1.27 -6.87
CA ALA A 176 12.05 -0.35 -7.95
C ALA A 176 12.83 -0.68 -9.22
N SER A 177 13.50 -1.84 -9.27
CA SER A 177 14.38 -2.25 -10.37
C SER A 177 13.65 -2.44 -11.70
N PHE A 178 12.34 -2.65 -11.66
CA PHE A 178 11.47 -2.73 -12.83
C PHE A 178 11.06 -1.37 -13.40
N LEU A 179 11.34 -0.26 -12.71
CA LEU A 179 11.06 1.07 -13.22
C LEU A 179 12.14 1.50 -14.21
N THR A 180 11.73 2.15 -15.30
CA THR A 180 12.67 2.75 -16.27
C THR A 180 13.42 3.94 -15.68
N HIS A 181 12.78 4.66 -14.75
CA HIS A 181 13.33 5.82 -14.06
C HIS A 181 13.08 5.70 -12.55
N PRO A 182 13.83 4.83 -11.85
CA PRO A 182 13.68 4.71 -10.40
C PRO A 182 14.18 5.99 -9.72
N GLU A 183 13.48 6.41 -8.66
CA GLU A 183 13.93 7.53 -7.83
C GLU A 183 15.29 7.19 -7.21
N GLY A 184 16.29 8.06 -7.40
CA GLY A 184 17.62 7.86 -6.83
C GLY A 184 17.63 8.13 -5.32
N ARG A 185 18.51 7.44 -4.57
CA ARG A 185 18.74 7.67 -3.12
C ARG A 185 18.96 9.14 -2.73
N ALA A 186 19.43 9.99 -3.65
CA ALA A 186 19.67 11.41 -3.41
C ALA A 186 18.40 12.29 -3.46
N ALA A 187 17.27 11.78 -3.98
CA ALA A 187 16.02 12.52 -4.09
C ALA A 187 15.06 12.27 -2.90
N ALA A 188 15.31 11.22 -2.12
CA ALA A 188 14.51 10.91 -0.95
C ALA A 188 14.70 11.94 0.17
N ARG A 189 13.69 12.78 0.36
CA ARG A 189 13.64 13.82 1.40
C ARG A 189 13.41 13.28 2.81
N TYR A 190 13.32 11.96 2.98
CA TYR A 190 12.95 11.33 4.25
C TYR A 190 13.91 10.19 4.62
N ALA A 191 14.69 10.41 5.69
CA ALA A 191 15.45 9.36 6.36
C ALA A 191 14.72 9.02 7.67
N PRO A 192 14.06 7.86 7.80
CA PRO A 192 13.40 7.49 9.05
C PRO A 192 14.43 7.23 10.16
N PRO A 193 14.20 7.69 11.42
CA PRO A 193 14.96 7.26 12.58
C PRO A 193 14.80 5.74 12.82
N PRO A 194 15.80 5.08 13.44
CA PRO A 194 15.76 3.66 13.74
C PRO A 194 14.64 3.34 14.76
N LEU A 195 13.91 2.26 14.51
CA LEU A 195 13.00 1.65 15.49
C LEU A 195 13.75 0.67 16.39
N PRO A 196 13.27 0.42 17.63
CA PRO A 196 13.96 -0.45 18.57
C PRO A 196 13.76 -1.94 18.24
N GLY A 197 14.87 -2.67 18.13
CA GLY A 197 14.94 -4.12 18.28
C GLY A 197 14.61 -4.94 17.04
N ALA A 198 15.62 -5.25 16.22
CA ALA A 198 15.56 -6.30 15.21
C ALA A 198 16.74 -7.26 15.45
N ALA A 199 16.46 -8.44 16.03
CA ALA A 199 17.38 -9.56 16.07
C ALA A 199 17.29 -10.37 14.76
N ASP A 200 18.34 -11.13 14.44
CA ASP A 200 18.53 -11.83 13.17
C ASP A 200 17.35 -12.74 12.81
N ALA A 201 16.63 -12.35 11.75
CA ALA A 201 15.56 -13.14 11.13
C ALA A 201 16.14 -14.10 10.07
N PRO A 202 15.58 -15.31 9.93
CA PRO A 202 15.99 -16.28 8.92
C PRO A 202 15.75 -15.77 7.49
N THR A 203 16.46 -16.37 6.53
CA THR A 203 16.31 -16.07 5.09
C THR A 203 14.86 -16.32 4.66
N PRO A 204 14.20 -15.34 4.02
CA PRO A 204 12.79 -15.47 3.65
C PRO A 204 12.58 -16.52 2.56
N PRO A 205 11.43 -17.23 2.55
CA PRO A 205 11.08 -18.15 1.47
C PRO A 205 10.95 -17.41 0.13
N ALA A 206 11.15 -18.12 -0.98
CA ALA A 206 10.86 -17.56 -2.30
C ALA A 206 9.34 -17.35 -2.45
N SER A 207 8.92 -16.24 -3.04
CA SER A 207 7.51 -16.00 -3.41
C SER A 207 7.01 -17.16 -4.28
N THR A 208 5.86 -17.70 -3.92
CA THR A 208 5.14 -18.73 -4.68
C THR A 208 4.08 -18.12 -5.60
N GLY A 209 3.82 -16.81 -5.49
CA GLY A 209 2.79 -16.08 -6.23
C GLY A 209 1.35 -16.34 -5.75
N GLU A 210 1.17 -17.18 -4.72
CA GLU A 210 -0.14 -17.54 -4.18
C GLU A 210 -0.26 -17.06 -2.72
N GLY A 211 -1.23 -16.18 -2.46
CA GLY A 211 -1.47 -15.63 -1.13
C GLY A 211 -0.50 -14.52 -0.71
N ASP A 212 0.29 -14.00 -1.66
CA ASP A 212 1.26 -12.94 -1.43
C ASP A 212 0.54 -11.61 -1.12
N PHE A 213 1.11 -10.87 -0.17
CA PHE A 213 0.68 -9.53 0.18
C PHE A 213 1.67 -8.52 -0.41
N VAL A 214 1.25 -7.79 -1.43
CA VAL A 214 2.10 -6.83 -2.14
C VAL A 214 1.75 -5.41 -1.71
N VAL A 215 2.75 -4.64 -1.31
CA VAL A 215 2.61 -3.22 -0.94
C VAL A 215 3.33 -2.37 -1.96
N VAL A 216 2.65 -1.38 -2.52
CA VAL A 216 3.19 -0.48 -3.54
C VAL A 216 3.08 0.95 -3.08
N ALA A 217 4.18 1.68 -3.14
CA ALA A 217 4.17 3.12 -2.93
C ALA A 217 3.58 3.83 -4.15
N GLU A 218 2.80 4.87 -3.91
CA GLU A 218 2.22 5.72 -4.94
C GLU A 218 3.24 6.31 -5.94
N ALA A 219 2.72 6.85 -7.03
CA ALA A 219 3.45 7.73 -7.93
C ALA A 219 3.30 9.21 -7.52
N ASP A 220 4.34 10.03 -7.72
CA ASP A 220 4.16 11.48 -7.81
C ASP A 220 3.66 11.85 -9.21
N ILE A 221 2.40 12.27 -9.29
CA ILE A 221 1.74 12.58 -10.56
C ILE A 221 2.02 14.04 -11.00
N ARG A 222 2.60 14.88 -10.13
CA ARG A 222 3.01 16.25 -10.49
C ARG A 222 4.16 16.29 -11.50
N ALA A 223 4.92 15.21 -11.63
CA ALA A 223 5.98 15.12 -12.65
C ALA A 223 5.44 14.82 -14.06
N ALA A 224 4.23 14.25 -14.19
CA ALA A 224 3.65 13.86 -15.47
C ALA A 224 2.76 14.94 -16.11
N ALA A 225 2.18 15.81 -15.27
CA ALA A 225 1.45 16.99 -15.71
C ALA A 225 2.16 18.18 -15.08
N GLY A 226 2.85 19.01 -15.87
CA GLY A 226 3.64 20.15 -15.41
C GLY A 226 2.80 21.28 -14.81
N ASP A 227 2.03 20.98 -13.77
CA ASP A 227 1.06 21.87 -13.16
C ASP A 227 1.32 21.97 -11.66
N ALA A 228 1.72 23.17 -11.24
CA ALA A 228 2.21 23.47 -9.90
C ALA A 228 1.08 23.62 -8.86
N ASP A 229 -0.19 23.48 -9.25
CA ASP A 229 -1.34 23.82 -8.41
C ASP A 229 -2.05 22.64 -7.72
N ALA A 230 -1.53 21.41 -7.82
CA ALA A 230 -2.14 20.26 -7.13
C ALA A 230 -1.75 20.16 -5.64
N VAL A 231 -2.04 21.19 -4.84
CA VAL A 231 -2.02 21.12 -3.37
C VAL A 231 -3.39 20.61 -2.91
N ALA A 232 -3.43 19.36 -2.43
CA ALA A 232 -4.58 18.69 -1.81
C ALA A 232 -5.84 18.54 -2.68
N LEU A 233 -6.03 17.34 -3.23
CA LEU A 233 -7.33 16.76 -3.63
C LEU A 233 -7.52 15.40 -2.96
#